data_AF-A0A9E5WRE4-F1
#
_entry.id   AF-A0A9E5WRE4-F1
#
_cell.length_a   1.000
_cell.length_b   1.000
_cell.length_c   1.000
_cell.angle_alpha   90.00
_cell.angle_beta   90.00
_cell.angle_gamma   90.00
#
_symmetry.space_group_name_H-M   'P 1'
#
loop_
_entity.id
_entity.type
_entity.pdbx_description
1 polymer ?
#
loop_
_entity_poly.entity_id
_entity_poly.type
_entity_poly.pdbx_seq_one_letter_code
_entity_poly.pdbx_strand_id
1 'polypeptide(L)'
;MSISYHLSNRQRKELTVRAAELIIALPLPAEEADDLLAWARRVLANVDARDIAKAEEGEIVVRPVIEGTVPGLAGKLGAIVPEREATRSDVWQYAMTVVLVTLRPAGKKPRHRHSHPQWPGGSVAVSGRVVFPPVRRKRSGDST
;
A
#
# COMPACT_ATOMS: atom_id res chain seq x y z
N MET A 1 -10.71 -16.53 -5.21
CA MET A 1 -9.81 -16.34 -4.04
C MET A 1 -9.90 -14.88 -3.63
N SER A 2 -10.16 -14.54 -2.37
CA SER A 2 -10.12 -13.14 -1.93
C SER A 2 -8.74 -12.78 -1.36
N ILE A 3 -8.26 -11.57 -1.60
CA ILE A 3 -7.01 -11.04 -1.03
C ILE A 3 -7.38 -9.98 0.01
N SER A 4 -6.71 -10.02 1.17
CA SER A 4 -6.75 -8.95 2.15
C SER A 4 -5.42 -8.21 2.19
N TYR A 5 -5.45 -6.90 2.37
CA TYR A 5 -4.27 -6.05 2.44
C TYR A 5 -4.12 -5.48 3.85
N HIS A 6 -2.88 -5.23 4.26
CA HIS A 6 -2.57 -4.75 5.59
C HIS A 6 -1.60 -3.57 5.56
N LEU A 7 -1.84 -2.59 6.43
CA LEU A 7 -0.89 -1.52 6.69
C LEU A 7 0.35 -2.04 7.42
N SER A 8 1.52 -1.54 7.02
CA SER A 8 2.77 -1.74 7.76
C SER A 8 2.71 -1.07 9.14
N ASN A 9 3.60 -1.45 10.05
CA ASN A 9 3.73 -0.77 11.36
C ASN A 9 3.96 0.73 11.21
N ARG A 10 4.71 1.16 10.18
CA ARG A 10 4.98 2.56 9.89
C ARG A 10 3.70 3.28 9.47
N GLN A 11 2.98 2.75 8.49
CA GLN A 11 1.71 3.31 8.02
C GLN A 11 0.68 3.40 9.14
N ARG A 12 0.54 2.35 9.96
CA ARG A 12 -0.35 2.39 11.13
C ARG A 12 0.00 3.52 12.09
N LYS A 13 1.28 3.71 12.41
CA LYS A 13 1.73 4.83 13.26
C LYS A 13 1.51 6.19 12.62
N GLU A 14 1.72 6.32 11.31
CA GLU A 14 1.45 7.56 10.58
C GLU A 14 -0.05 7.92 10.65
N LEU A 15 -0.94 6.94 10.42
CA LEU A 15 -2.38 7.14 10.49
C LEU A 15 -2.87 7.46 11.92
N THR A 16 -2.55 6.63 12.91
CA THR A 16 -3.21 6.70 14.23
C THR A 16 -2.50 7.62 15.22
N VAL A 17 -1.16 7.61 15.23
CA VAL A 17 -0.35 8.37 16.20
C VAL A 17 -0.04 9.76 15.66
N ARG A 18 0.39 9.85 14.40
CA ARG A 18 0.74 11.13 13.78
C ARG A 18 -0.47 11.85 13.18
N ALA A 19 -1.63 11.17 13.11
CA ALA A 19 -2.85 11.70 12.52
C ALA A 19 -2.59 12.24 11.09
N ALA A 20 -1.83 11.48 10.29
CA ALA A 20 -1.53 11.83 8.92
C ALA A 20 -2.49 11.12 7.95
N GLU A 21 -2.89 11.83 6.90
CA GLU A 21 -3.60 11.22 5.77
C GLU A 21 -2.64 10.34 4.97
N LEU A 22 -3.10 9.16 4.54
CA LEU A 22 -2.34 8.23 3.70
C LEU A 22 -3.10 7.90 2.42
N ILE A 23 -2.37 7.71 1.33
CA ILE A 23 -2.92 7.18 0.08
C ILE A 23 -2.32 5.78 -0.12
N ILE A 24 -3.15 4.75 -0.06
CA ILE A 24 -2.75 3.36 -0.28
C ILE A 24 -3.17 2.95 -1.68
N ALA A 25 -2.21 2.54 -2.51
CA ALA A 25 -2.50 1.97 -3.82
C ALA A 25 -2.79 0.46 -3.67
N LEU A 26 -3.95 0.03 -4.12
CA LEU A 26 -4.34 -1.37 -4.18
C LEU A 26 -4.47 -1.81 -5.65
N PRO A 27 -4.00 -3.00 -6.04
CA PRO A 27 -4.28 -3.53 -7.37
C PRO A 27 -5.78 -3.55 -7.65
N LEU A 28 -6.17 -3.22 -8.89
CA LEU A 28 -7.56 -3.28 -9.32
C LEU A 28 -8.13 -4.69 -9.07
N PRO A 29 -9.38 -4.83 -8.58
CA PRO A 29 -9.98 -6.13 -8.45
C PRO A 29 -10.10 -6.84 -9.79
N ALA A 30 -9.97 -8.17 -9.79
CA ALA A 30 -10.09 -8.98 -11.00
C ALA A 30 -11.51 -8.99 -11.58
N GLU A 31 -12.51 -8.77 -10.72
CA GLU A 31 -13.91 -8.55 -11.08
C GLU A 31 -14.20 -7.07 -10.83
N GLU A 32 -14.89 -6.43 -11.78
CA GLU A 32 -15.30 -5.03 -11.65
C GLU A 32 -16.16 -4.88 -10.38
N ALA A 33 -15.83 -3.86 -9.57
CA ALA A 33 -16.52 -3.62 -8.31
C ALA A 33 -17.41 -2.38 -8.46
N ASP A 34 -18.72 -2.57 -8.34
CA ASP A 34 -19.72 -1.50 -8.43
C ASP A 34 -19.49 -0.37 -7.39
N ASP A 35 -18.93 -0.72 -6.23
CA ASP A 35 -18.56 0.22 -5.17
C ASP A 35 -17.12 -0.05 -4.68
N LEU A 36 -16.19 0.78 -5.17
CA LEU A 36 -14.78 0.74 -4.80
C LEU A 36 -14.53 1.01 -3.31
N LEU A 37 -15.37 1.81 -2.64
CA LEU A 37 -15.23 2.12 -1.22
C LEU A 37 -15.65 0.94 -0.35
N ALA A 38 -16.79 0.31 -0.67
CA ALA A 38 -17.21 -0.93 -0.03
C ALA A 38 -16.19 -2.05 -0.26
N TRP A 39 -15.67 -2.16 -1.48
CA TRP A 39 -14.59 -3.09 -1.81
C TRP A 39 -13.34 -2.82 -0.96
N ALA A 40 -12.87 -1.57 -0.90
CA ALA A 40 -11.70 -1.16 -0.13
C ALA A 40 -11.85 -1.51 1.36
N ARG A 41 -13.02 -1.24 1.96
CA ARG A 41 -13.34 -1.60 3.35
C ARG A 41 -13.27 -3.10 3.61
N ARG A 42 -13.71 -3.91 2.65
CA ARG A 42 -13.65 -5.37 2.75
C ARG A 42 -12.20 -5.90 2.65
N VAL A 43 -11.40 -5.38 1.73
CA VAL A 43 -10.04 -5.89 1.51
C VAL A 43 -9.03 -5.33 2.52
N LEU A 44 -9.27 -4.15 3.09
CA LEU A 44 -8.48 -3.56 4.19
C LEU A 44 -9.09 -3.86 5.56
N ALA A 45 -9.47 -5.12 5.81
CA ALA A 45 -10.22 -5.54 7.00
C ALA A 45 -9.54 -5.21 8.36
N ASN A 46 -8.24 -4.91 8.38
CA ASN A 46 -7.52 -4.51 9.60
C ASN A 46 -7.36 -2.99 9.77
N VAL A 47 -8.04 -2.20 8.95
CA VAL A 47 -8.17 -0.75 9.07
C VAL A 47 -9.60 -0.46 9.53
N ASP A 48 -9.78 0.46 10.47
CA ASP A 48 -11.13 0.88 10.88
C ASP A 48 -11.87 1.44 9.66
N ALA A 49 -13.07 0.95 9.38
CA ALA A 49 -13.85 1.37 8.20
C ALA A 49 -14.14 2.88 8.19
N ARG A 50 -14.12 3.54 9.36
CA ARG A 50 -14.27 4.99 9.51
C ARG A 50 -13.01 5.75 9.10
N ASP A 51 -11.85 5.09 9.13
CA ASP A 51 -10.60 5.68 8.65
C ASP A 51 -10.50 5.63 7.11
N ILE A 52 -11.34 4.83 6.43
CA ILE A 52 -11.36 4.70 4.97
C ILE A 52 -12.32 5.75 4.39
N ALA A 53 -11.75 6.86 3.93
CA ALA A 53 -12.50 8.06 3.58
C ALA A 53 -12.93 8.10 2.10
N LYS A 54 -12.12 7.58 1.20
CA LYS A 54 -12.37 7.58 -0.26
C LYS A 54 -11.64 6.40 -0.91
N ALA A 55 -12.24 5.86 -1.96
CA ALA A 55 -11.59 4.95 -2.89
C ALA A 55 -11.96 5.37 -4.31
N GLU A 56 -10.99 5.41 -5.20
CA GLU A 56 -11.19 5.75 -6.61
C GLU A 56 -10.18 5.02 -7.49
N GLU A 57 -10.50 4.82 -8.76
CA GLU A 57 -9.49 4.37 -9.71
C GLU A 57 -8.47 5.48 -9.97
N GLY A 58 -7.23 5.08 -10.17
CA GLY A 58 -6.15 5.96 -10.54
C GLY A 58 -5.05 5.21 -11.24
N GLU A 59 -4.16 5.96 -11.86
CA GLU A 59 -2.96 5.42 -12.49
C GLU A 59 -1.76 5.76 -11.62
N ILE A 60 -0.87 4.79 -11.44
CA ILE A 60 0.44 5.01 -10.83
C ILE A 60 1.54 4.57 -11.79
N VAL A 61 2.67 5.27 -11.73
CA VAL A 61 3.87 4.85 -12.43
C VAL A 61 4.69 3.97 -11.49
N VAL A 62 5.11 2.83 -11.98
CA VAL A 62 5.92 1.86 -11.24
C VAL A 62 7.18 1.54 -11.99
N ARG A 63 8.24 1.28 -11.22
CA ARG A 63 9.54 0.84 -11.73
C ARG A 63 9.79 -0.59 -11.26
N PRO A 64 10.20 -1.52 -12.15
CA PRO A 64 10.60 -2.87 -11.73
C PRO A 64 11.69 -2.81 -10.66
N VAL A 65 11.57 -3.65 -9.65
CA VAL A 65 12.67 -3.94 -8.72
C VAL A 65 13.13 -5.36 -8.95
N ILE A 66 14.42 -5.61 -8.75
CA ILE A 66 15.00 -6.94 -8.91
C ILE A 66 14.29 -7.89 -7.94
N GLU A 67 13.58 -8.87 -8.49
CA GLU A 67 12.77 -9.84 -7.76
C GLU A 67 13.61 -10.53 -6.67
N GLY A 68 13.02 -10.72 -5.48
CA GLY A 68 13.67 -11.38 -4.35
C GLY A 68 14.45 -10.48 -3.39
N THR A 69 14.69 -9.20 -3.72
CA THR A 69 15.38 -8.24 -2.81
C THR A 69 14.43 -7.37 -2.01
N VAL A 70 13.23 -7.10 -2.53
CA VAL A 70 12.24 -6.20 -1.93
C VAL A 70 11.00 -6.99 -1.51
N PRO A 71 10.57 -6.93 -0.24
CA PRO A 71 9.37 -7.62 0.22
C PRO A 71 8.06 -6.94 -0.22
N GLY A 72 6.96 -7.69 -0.18
CA GLY A 72 5.59 -7.14 -0.35
C GLY A 72 5.20 -6.89 -1.81
N LEU A 73 4.21 -6.01 -2.02
CA LEU A 73 3.75 -5.67 -3.38
C LEU A 73 4.82 -4.95 -4.19
N ALA A 74 5.71 -4.20 -3.56
CA ALA A 74 6.81 -3.56 -4.26
C ALA A 74 7.70 -4.58 -4.99
N GLY A 75 8.00 -5.73 -4.37
CA GLY A 75 8.78 -6.79 -5.01
C GLY A 75 8.05 -7.51 -6.15
N LYS A 76 6.71 -7.51 -6.14
CA LYS A 76 5.87 -8.20 -7.14
C LYS A 76 5.46 -7.30 -8.30
N LEU A 77 5.22 -6.03 -8.03
CA LEU A 77 4.60 -5.05 -8.93
C LEU A 77 5.51 -3.85 -9.21
N GLY A 78 6.73 -3.84 -8.67
CA GLY A 78 7.62 -2.68 -8.78
C GLY A 78 7.43 -1.64 -7.68
N ALA A 79 8.38 -0.73 -7.56
CA ALA A 79 8.29 0.41 -6.66
C ALA A 79 7.48 1.54 -7.32
N ILE A 80 6.53 2.13 -6.58
CA ILE A 80 5.81 3.33 -7.03
C ILE A 80 6.81 4.47 -7.20
N VAL A 81 6.83 5.07 -8.37
CA VAL A 81 7.66 6.21 -8.72
C VAL A 81 6.86 7.48 -8.42
N PRO A 82 7.39 8.41 -7.60
CA PRO A 82 6.75 9.71 -7.41
C PRO A 82 6.63 10.43 -8.76
N GLU A 83 5.52 11.12 -9.00
CA GLU A 83 5.23 11.81 -10.28
C GLU A 83 6.40 12.67 -10.80
N ARG A 84 7.07 13.39 -9.90
CA ARG A 84 8.25 14.23 -10.22
C ARG A 84 9.44 13.46 -10.80
N GLU A 85 9.50 12.15 -10.61
CA GLU A 85 10.56 11.24 -11.06
C GLU A 85 10.12 10.36 -12.25
N ALA A 86 8.83 10.37 -12.59
CA ALA A 86 8.23 9.52 -13.61
C ALA A 86 8.71 9.82 -15.05
N THR A 87 9.38 10.95 -15.27
CA THR A 87 9.84 11.41 -16.59
C THR A 87 11.30 11.03 -16.91
N ARG A 88 11.99 10.34 -15.99
CA ARG A 88 13.37 9.91 -16.20
C ARG A 88 13.43 8.75 -17.21
N SER A 89 13.90 9.05 -18.42
CA SER A 89 13.96 8.13 -19.57
C SER A 89 15.06 7.08 -19.51
N ASP A 90 15.95 7.15 -18.51
CA ASP A 90 17.07 6.22 -18.31
C ASP A 90 16.66 4.93 -17.59
N VAL A 91 15.40 4.80 -17.17
CA VAL A 91 14.92 3.63 -16.43
C VAL A 91 13.59 3.15 -16.99
N TRP A 92 13.45 1.83 -17.17
CA TRP A 92 12.18 1.23 -17.57
C TRP A 92 11.11 1.48 -16.49
N GLN A 93 9.98 2.04 -16.91
CA GLN A 93 8.84 2.36 -16.08
C GLN A 93 7.56 1.97 -16.82
N TYR A 94 6.51 1.63 -16.09
CA TYR A 94 5.21 1.35 -16.67
C TYR A 94 4.09 1.92 -15.80
N ALA A 95 2.99 2.29 -16.46
CA ALA A 95 1.78 2.72 -15.79
C ALA A 95 0.95 1.50 -15.38
N MET A 96 0.30 1.58 -14.22
CA MET A 96 -0.58 0.56 -13.69
C MET A 96 -1.84 1.20 -13.12
N THR A 97 -3.00 0.72 -13.55
CA THR A 97 -4.29 1.07 -12.96
C THR A 97 -4.43 0.42 -11.59
N VAL A 98 -4.79 1.23 -10.60
CA VAL A 98 -4.96 0.85 -9.20
C VAL A 98 -6.20 1.49 -8.61
N VAL A 99 -6.67 0.96 -7.48
CA VAL A 99 -7.59 1.67 -6.60
C VAL A 99 -6.77 2.46 -5.59
N LEU A 100 -6.89 3.78 -5.61
CA LEU A 100 -6.30 4.69 -4.66
C LEU A 100 -7.24 4.86 -3.47
N VAL A 101 -6.83 4.34 -2.31
CA VAL A 101 -7.60 4.41 -1.07
C VAL A 101 -7.03 5.51 -0.18
N THR A 102 -7.84 6.53 0.10
CA THR A 102 -7.49 7.60 1.03
C THR A 102 -7.88 7.21 2.45
N LEU A 103 -6.89 7.10 3.33
CA LEU A 103 -7.06 6.87 4.75
C LEU A 103 -6.92 8.17 5.53
N ARG A 104 -7.91 8.50 6.35
CA ARG A 104 -7.94 9.67 7.23
C ARG A 104 -8.26 9.23 8.66
N PRO A 105 -7.55 9.73 9.68
CA PRO A 105 -7.88 9.39 11.06
C PRO A 105 -9.27 9.91 11.44
N ALA A 106 -10.20 9.00 11.76
CA ALA A 106 -11.55 9.34 12.14
C ALA A 106 -11.57 10.28 13.36
N GLY A 107 -12.38 11.35 13.27
CA GLY A 107 -12.57 12.29 14.37
C GLY A 107 -11.38 13.22 14.67
N LYS A 108 -10.33 13.22 13.84
CA LYS A 108 -9.18 14.14 13.99
C LYS A 108 -8.95 14.91 12.69
N LYS A 109 -8.69 16.22 12.80
CA LYS A 109 -8.18 16.98 11.67
C LYS A 109 -6.76 16.46 11.34
N PRO A 110 -6.48 16.03 10.10
CA PRO A 110 -5.16 15.55 9.73
C PRO A 110 -4.12 16.63 10.03
N ARG A 111 -3.02 16.27 10.71
CA ARG A 111 -1.94 17.22 11.03
C ARG A 111 -1.10 17.52 9.79
N HIS A 112 -0.91 16.52 8.94
CA HIS A 112 -0.19 16.61 7.67
C HIS A 112 -0.84 15.69 6.63
N ARG A 113 -0.73 16.04 5.35
CA ARG A 113 -1.14 15.18 4.24
C ARG A 113 0.08 14.50 3.64
N HIS A 114 0.08 13.17 3.55
CA HIS A 114 1.00 12.49 2.65
C HIS A 114 0.46 12.56 1.22
N SER A 115 1.23 13.16 0.33
CA SER A 115 0.85 13.41 -1.06
C SER A 115 1.10 12.23 -2.00
N HIS A 116 1.83 11.20 -1.57
CA HIS A 116 2.30 10.15 -2.47
C HIS A 116 1.63 8.81 -2.18
N PRO A 117 1.09 8.14 -3.22
CA PRO A 117 0.62 6.77 -3.12
C PRO A 117 1.74 5.84 -2.63
N GLN A 118 1.36 4.88 -1.79
CA GLN A 118 2.26 3.85 -1.29
C GLN A 118 1.57 2.49 -1.34
N TRP A 119 2.35 1.44 -1.57
CA TRP A 119 1.84 0.08 -1.45
C TRP A 119 1.44 -0.24 0.00
N PRO A 120 0.42 -1.09 0.23
CA PRO A 120 0.17 -1.66 1.56
C PRO A 120 1.41 -2.41 2.06
N GLY A 121 1.56 -2.47 3.38
CA GLY A 121 2.66 -3.17 4.04
C GLY A 121 2.67 -4.69 3.82
N GLY A 122 1.54 -5.28 3.43
CA GLY A 122 1.44 -6.70 3.10
C GLY A 122 0.10 -7.08 2.48
N SER A 123 0.03 -8.32 1.99
CA SER A 123 -1.18 -8.93 1.41
C SER A 123 -1.29 -10.39 1.84
N VAL A 124 -2.48 -10.85 2.20
CA VAL A 124 -2.78 -12.23 2.58
C VAL A 124 -3.80 -12.81 1.60
N ALA A 125 -3.47 -13.95 0.98
CA ALA A 125 -4.44 -14.72 0.24
C ALA A 125 -5.37 -15.41 1.23
N VAL A 126 -6.67 -15.12 1.16
CA VAL A 126 -7.70 -15.76 1.97
C VAL A 126 -7.97 -17.16 1.38
N SER A 127 -7.01 -18.05 1.61
CA SER A 127 -7.12 -19.51 1.43
C SER A 127 -6.44 -20.24 2.60
N GLY A 128 -6.31 -19.57 3.76
CA GLY A 128 -5.71 -20.13 4.98
C GLY A 128 -4.18 -20.05 5.09
N ARG A 129 -3.45 -19.55 4.07
CA ARG A 129 -2.00 -19.34 4.16
C ARG A 129 -1.65 -17.86 4.23
N VAL A 130 -1.19 -17.46 5.41
CA VAL A 130 -0.69 -16.11 5.66
C VAL A 130 0.67 -15.94 4.99
N VAL A 131 0.76 -15.08 3.97
CA VAL A 131 2.04 -14.69 3.36
C VAL A 131 2.48 -13.37 3.98
N PHE A 132 3.11 -13.45 5.15
CA PHE A 132 3.93 -12.33 5.63
C PHE A 132 5.28 -12.40 4.91
N PRO A 133 5.80 -11.29 4.36
CA PRO A 133 7.21 -11.28 4.00
C PRO A 133 8.04 -11.54 5.28
N PRO A 134 9.11 -12.36 5.21
CA PRO A 134 9.95 -12.59 6.37
C PRO A 134 10.53 -11.25 6.83
N VAL A 135 10.24 -10.88 8.07
CA VAL A 135 10.91 -9.76 8.73
C VAL A 135 12.37 -10.20 8.95
N ARG A 136 13.29 -9.83 8.04
CA ARG A 136 14.73 -9.96 8.31
C ARG A 136 15.09 -9.02 9.45
N ARG A 137 15.08 -9.52 10.68
CA ARG A 137 15.82 -8.89 11.78
C ARG A 137 17.30 -8.98 11.41
N LYS A 138 17.95 -7.84 11.10
CA LYS A 138 19.41 -7.75 11.20
C LYS A 138 19.73 -8.07 12.66
N ARG A 139 20.31 -9.25 12.94
CA ARG A 139 21.10 -9.43 14.15
C ARG A 139 22.26 -8.46 14.01
N SER A 140 22.24 -7.38 14.78
CA SER A 140 23.47 -6.67 15.14
C SER A 140 24.33 -7.69 15.86
N GLY A 141 25.30 -8.24 15.14
CA GLY A 141 26.31 -9.11 15.71
C GLY A 141 27.18 -8.31 16.68
N ASP A 142 27.46 -8.96 17.81
CA ASP A 142 28.54 -8.61 18.72
C ASP A 142 29.79 -8.21 17.93
N SER A 143 30.37 -7.08 18.30
CA SER A 143 31.79 -6.81 18.07
C SER A 143 32.42 -6.85 19.44
N THR A 144 33.25 -7.88 19.62
CA THR A 144 34.13 -8.16 20.75
C THR A 144 35.13 -7.04 20.94
#